data_AF-A0A7W3XS56-F1
#
_entry.id   AF-A0A7W3XS56-F1
#
_cell.length_a   1.000
_cell.length_b   1.000
_cell.length_c   1.000
_cell.angle_alpha   90.00
_cell.angle_beta   90.00
_cell.angle_gamma   90.00
#
_symmetry.space_group_name_H-M   'P 1'
#
loop_
_entity.id
_entity.type
_entity.pdbx_description
1 polymer ?
#
loop_
_entity_poly.entity_id
_entity_poly.type
_entity_poly.pdbx_seq_one_letter_code
_entity_poly.pdbx_strand_id
1 'polypeptide(L)' 'MEVMCNDYVISDDKLKISVDAVIEFLSRSYWANSRPNDRTKIAIENSYCIGVFHKDEQVGFARVITDWAEENTYEVEQVH' A
#
# COMPACT_ATOMS: atom_id res chain seq x y z
N MET A 1 9.34 3.86 9.60
CA MET A 1 9.65 5.27 9.31
C MET A 1 8.35 6.03 9.12
N GLU A 2 8.29 7.27 9.63
CA GLU A 2 7.17 8.17 9.35
C GLU A 2 7.70 9.50 8.84
N VAL A 3 7.02 10.05 7.84
CA VAL A 3 7.34 11.36 7.25
C VAL A 3 6.08 12.20 7.21
N MET A 4 6.16 13.41 7.73
CA MET A 4 5.10 14.39 7.63
C MET A 4 5.24 15.18 6.32
N CYS A 5 4.16 15.25 5.55
CA CYS A 5 4.04 16.06 4.34
C CYS A 5 2.76 16.90 4.44
N ASN A 6 2.89 18.16 4.86
CA ASN A 6 1.76 19.01 5.23
C ASN A 6 0.88 18.32 6.29
N ASP A 7 -0.42 18.15 6.01
CA ASP A 7 -1.40 17.49 6.89
C ASP A 7 -1.41 15.96 6.75
N TYR A 8 -0.50 15.39 5.94
CA TYR A 8 -0.43 13.96 5.68
C TYR A 8 0.75 13.31 6.41
N VAL A 9 0.53 12.08 6.87
CA VAL A 9 1.57 11.19 7.39
C VAL A 9 1.81 10.11 6.34
N ILE A 10 3.06 9.89 5.96
CA ILE A 10 3.48 8.75 5.15
C ILE A 10 4.19 7.79 6.10
N SER A 11 3.71 6.54 6.19
CA SER A 11 4.25 5.53 7.10
C SER A 11 4.46 4.20 6.38
N ASP A 12 5.57 3.54 6.67
CA ASP A 12 5.83 2.15 6.26
C ASP A 12 5.49 1.15 7.38
N ASP A 13 4.89 1.62 8.48
CA ASP A 13 4.43 0.75 9.57
C ASP A 13 3.25 -0.09 9.09
N LYS A 14 3.53 -1.36 8.79
CA LYS A 14 2.55 -2.33 8.32
C LYS A 14 1.37 -2.50 9.30
N LEU A 15 1.56 -2.23 10.60
CA LEU A 15 0.49 -2.30 11.60
C LEU A 15 -0.56 -1.18 11.44
N LYS A 16 -0.20 -0.07 10.79
CA LYS A 16 -1.12 1.04 10.49
C LYS A 16 -1.90 0.83 9.20
N ILE A 17 -1.52 -0.15 8.38
CA ILE A 17 -2.21 -0.44 7.11
C ILE A 17 -3.55 -1.11 7.38
N SER A 18 -4.64 -0.45 6.97
CA SER A 18 -5.97 -1.02 6.96
C SER A 18 -6.16 -1.88 5.72
N VAL A 19 -6.21 -3.20 5.91
CA VAL A 19 -6.48 -4.17 4.84
C VAL A 19 -7.80 -3.86 4.13
N ASP A 20 -8.82 -3.47 4.89
CA ASP A 20 -10.15 -3.17 4.34
C ASP A 20 -10.12 -1.92 3.45
N ALA A 21 -9.42 -0.86 3.88
CA ALA A 21 -9.22 0.33 3.06
C ALA A 21 -8.46 0.02 1.77
N VAL A 22 -7.40 -0.81 1.84
CA VAL A 22 -6.65 -1.24 0.66
C VAL A 22 -7.52 -2.06 -0.30
N ILE A 23 -8.35 -2.98 0.21
CA ILE A 23 -9.30 -3.73 -0.62
C ILE A 23 -10.29 -2.77 -1.30
N GLU A 24 -10.80 -1.78 -0.57
CA GLU A 24 -11.70 -0.76 -1.14
C GLU A 24 -11.01 0.04 -2.26
N PHE A 25 -9.80 0.56 -2.02
CA PHE A 25 -9.03 1.28 -3.04
C PHE A 25 -8.79 0.43 -4.28
N LEU A 26 -8.37 -0.83 -4.10
CA LEU A 26 -8.10 -1.75 -5.20
C LEU A 26 -9.36 -2.17 -5.95
N SER A 27 -10.51 -2.29 -5.26
CA SER A 27 -11.79 -2.64 -5.89
C SER A 27 -12.25 -1.60 -6.92
N ARG A 28 -11.82 -0.34 -6.74
CA ARG A 28 -12.12 0.79 -7.63
C ARG A 28 -11.16 0.87 -8.81
N SER A 29 -10.05 0.14 -8.77
CA SER A 29 -9.07 0.11 -9.85
C SER A 29 -9.49 -0.86 -10.98
N TYR A 30 -9.22 -0.49 -12.23
CA TYR A 30 -9.56 -1.33 -13.38
C TYR A 30 -8.81 -2.68 -13.42
N TRP A 31 -7.71 -2.79 -12.68
CA TRP A 31 -6.79 -3.93 -12.73
C TRP A 31 -6.91 -4.87 -11.52
N ALA A 32 -7.43 -4.40 -10.38
CA ALA A 32 -7.63 -5.23 -9.18
C ALA A 32 -9.11 -5.43 -8.78
N ASN A 33 -10.07 -4.92 -9.55
CA ASN A 33 -11.51 -5.05 -9.26
C ASN A 33 -12.02 -6.49 -9.11
N SER A 34 -11.37 -7.48 -9.74
CA SER A 34 -11.72 -8.90 -9.67
C SER A 34 -10.77 -9.71 -8.79
N ARG A 35 -9.86 -9.07 -8.07
CA ARG A 35 -8.86 -9.75 -7.24
C ARG A 35 -9.51 -10.26 -5.95
N PRO A 36 -9.32 -11.54 -5.57
CA PRO A 36 -9.82 -12.05 -4.30
C PRO A 36 -9.19 -11.32 -3.11
N ASN A 37 -9.97 -10.99 -2.08
CA ASN A 37 -9.50 -10.30 -0.88
C ASN A 37 -8.32 -11.03 -0.20
N ASP A 38 -8.32 -12.36 -0.20
CA ASP A 38 -7.23 -13.14 0.38
C ASP A 38 -5.90 -12.97 -0.38
N ARG A 39 -5.95 -12.72 -1.70
CA ARG A 39 -4.75 -12.39 -2.48
C ARG A 39 -4.21 -11.02 -2.11
N THR A 40 -5.08 -10.05 -1.77
CA THR A 40 -4.66 -8.73 -1.28
C THR A 40 -4.01 -8.84 0.09
N LYS A 41 -4.59 -9.60 1.03
CA LYS A 41 -3.99 -9.89 2.35
C LYS A 41 -2.60 -10.49 2.23
N ILE A 42 -2.45 -11.53 1.40
CA ILE A 42 -1.16 -12.17 1.15
C ILE A 42 -0.17 -11.17 0.53
N ALA A 43 -0.61 -10.31 -0.38
CA ALA A 43 0.25 -9.31 -1.00
C ALA A 43 0.75 -8.25 0.00
N ILE A 44 -0.13 -7.75 0.89
CA ILE A 44 0.26 -6.82 1.96
C ILE A 44 1.28 -7.48 2.89
N GLU A 45 1.05 -8.73 3.27
CA GLU A 45 1.96 -9.46 4.16
C GLU A 45 3.36 -9.62 3.53
N ASN A 46 3.43 -9.93 2.24
CA ASN A 46 4.68 -10.25 1.55
C ASN A 46 5.34 -9.08 0.79
N SER A 47 4.82 -7.86 0.92
CA SER A 47 5.41 -6.66 0.28
C SER A 47 5.87 -5.65 1.32
N TYR A 48 6.79 -4.78 0.91
CA TYR A 48 7.02 -3.53 1.64
C TYR A 48 5.87 -2.59 1.31
N CYS A 49 5.19 -2.09 2.35
CA CYS A 49 3.94 -1.36 2.19
C CYS A 49 4.10 0.05 2.75
N ILE A 50 3.52 1.02 2.07
CA ILE A 50 3.49 2.42 2.46
C ILE A 50 2.03 2.86 2.51
N GLY A 51 1.62 3.42 3.64
CA GLY A 51 0.32 4.05 3.83
C GLY A 51 0.45 5.57 3.84
N VAL A 52 -0.55 6.25 3.28
CA VAL A 52 -0.73 7.70 3.42
C VAL A 52 -1.93 7.95 4.31
N PHE A 53 -1.78 8.79 5.32
CA PHE A 53 -2.80 9.05 6.32
C PHE A 53 -3.10 10.54 6.43
N HIS A 54 -4.37 10.89 6.60
CA HIS A 54 -4.83 12.25 6.91
C HIS A 54 -5.81 12.17 8.07
N LYS A 55 -5.50 12.84 9.20
CA LYS A 55 -6.31 12.78 10.44
C LYS A 55 -6.57 11.34 10.92
N ASP A 56 -5.51 10.53 10.93
CA ASP A 56 -5.53 9.10 11.32
C ASP A 56 -6.33 8.17 10.40
N GLU A 57 -6.91 8.67 9.31
CA GLU A 57 -7.57 7.87 8.29
C GLU A 57 -6.58 7.55 7.16
N GLN A 58 -6.50 6.28 6.76
CA GLN A 58 -5.71 5.89 5.60
C GLN A 58 -6.42 6.38 4.33
N VAL A 59 -5.73 7.21 3.54
CA VAL A 59 -6.24 7.85 2.32
C VAL A 59 -5.43 7.48 1.08
N GLY A 60 -4.37 6.67 1.24
CA GLY A 60 -3.57 6.17 0.14
C GLY A 60 -2.77 4.94 0.51
N PHE A 61 -2.34 4.21 -0.52
CA PHE A 61 -1.56 2.99 -0.37
C PHE A 61 -0.60 2.81 -1.54
N ALA A 62 0.62 2.40 -1.23
CA ALA A 62 1.57 1.90 -2.21
C ALA A 62 2.22 0.63 -1.66
N ARG A 63 2.59 -0.26 -2.56
CA ARG A 63 3.42 -1.41 -2.22
C ARG A 63 4.58 -1.53 -3.18
N VAL A 64 5.70 -2.01 -2.64
CA VAL A 64 6.92 -2.25 -3.39
C VAL A 64 7.17 -3.75 -3.40
N ILE A 65 7.27 -4.30 -4.60
CA ILE A 65 7.73 -5.67 -4.83
C ILE A 65 9.15 -5.56 -5.36
N THR A 66 10.04 -6.38 -4.82
CA THR A 66 11.40 -6.51 -5.32
C THR A 66 11.65 -7.97 -5.66
N ASP A 67 12.23 -8.20 -6.83
CA ASP A 67 12.75 -9.50 -7.27
C ASP A 67 14.20 -9.72 -6.81
N TRP A 68 14.78 -8.75 -6.09
CA TRP A 68 16.17 -8.70 -5.65
C TRP A 68 17.19 -8.93 -6.78
N ALA A 69 16.79 -8.69 -8.04
CA ALA A 69 17.65 -8.96 -9.20
C ALA A 69 18.83 -7.98 -9.27
N GLU A 70 18.64 -6.72 -8.87
CA GLU A 70 19.70 -5.71 -8.70
C GLU A 70 19.34 -4.72 -7.57
N GLU A 71 20.37 -4.03 -7.05
CA GLU A 71 20.34 -3.18 -5.84
C GLU A 71 19.31 -2.01 -5.87
N ASN A 72 18.67 -1.72 -7.01
CA ASN A 72 17.81 -0.54 -7.20
C ASN A 72 16.53 -0.74 -8.03
N THR A 73 16.05 -1.98 -8.24
CA THR A 73 14.80 -2.19 -8.99
C THR A 73 13.59 -2.14 -8.06
N TYR A 74 12.93 -0.98 -7.99
CA TYR A 74 11.69 -0.77 -7.23
C TYR A 74 10.49 -0.77 -8.18
N GLU A 75 9.68 -1.83 -8.19
CA GLU A 75 8.34 -1.76 -8.78
C GLU A 75 7.39 -1.13 -7.76
N VAL A 76 7.01 0.13 -8.00
CA VAL A 76 6.04 0.85 -7.17
C VAL A 76 4.66 0.64 -7.77
N GLU A 77 3.82 -0.14 -7.11
CA GLU A 77 2.39 -0.14 -7.40
C GLU A 77 1.75 1.04 -6.64
N GLN A 78 1.54 2.14 -7.35
CA GLN A 78 0.74 3.27 -6.84
C GLN A 78 -0.75 2.92 -6.91
N VAL A 79 -1.43 3.03 -5.77
CA VAL A 79 -2.89 3.00 -5.70
C VAL A 79 -3.36 4.43 -5.38
N HIS A 80 -4.10 5.03 -6.32
CA HIS A 80 -4.79 6.32 -6.13
C HIS A 80 -6.02 6.16 -5.24
#